data_AF-A0A5E4K8R3-F1
#
_entry.id   AF-A0A5E4K8R3-F1
#
_cell.length_a   1.000
_cell.length_b   1.000
_cell.length_c   1.000
_cell.angle_alpha   90.00
_cell.angle_beta   90.00
_cell.angle_gamma   90.00
#
_symmetry.space_group_name_H-M   'P 1'
#
loop_
_entity.id
_entity.type
_entity.pdbx_description
1 polymer ?
#
loop_
_entity_poly.entity_id
_entity_poly.type
_entity_poly.pdbx_seq_one_letter_code
_entity_poly.pdbx_strand_id
1 'polypeptide(L)' 'MPERKYVIESRRYIGEDGRSTFDKWVTNAKVIEIKHEDQYLVFFPLEGENAGKKHYIPFSNIHIVREI' A
#
# COMPACT_ATOMS: atom_id res chain seq x y z
N MET A 1 -18.07 15.05 2.44
CA MET A 1 -17.70 14.09 1.37
C MET A 1 -17.33 12.78 2.04
N PRO A 2 -17.79 11.61 1.55
CA PRO A 2 -17.30 10.33 2.04
C PRO A 2 -15.78 10.27 1.88
N GLU A 3 -15.12 9.63 2.84
CA GLU A 3 -13.67 9.53 2.84
C GLU A 3 -13.25 8.58 1.70
N ARG A 4 -12.49 9.10 0.72
CA ARG A 4 -12.01 8.31 -0.41
C ARG A 4 -11.08 7.22 0.08
N LYS A 5 -11.43 5.97 -0.18
CA LYS A 5 -10.60 4.81 0.12
C LYS A 5 -9.74 4.48 -1.09
N TYR A 6 -8.56 3.93 -0.83
CA TYR A 6 -7.61 3.51 -1.85
C TYR A 6 -7.17 2.09 -1.60
N VAL A 7 -6.96 1.36 -2.68
CA VAL A 7 -6.28 0.06 -2.67
C VAL A 7 -4.87 0.27 -3.22
N ILE A 8 -3.87 -0.15 -2.44
CA ILE A 8 -2.46 -0.19 -2.83
C ILE A 8 -2.08 -1.65 -2.99
N GLU A 9 -1.51 -2.02 -4.14
CA GLU A 9 -1.00 -3.35 -4.41
C GLU A 9 0.49 -3.29 -4.75
N SER A 10 1.29 -4.18 -4.15
CA SER A 10 2.71 -4.32 -4.47
C SER A 10 2.92 -5.11 -5.78
N ARG A 11 4.10 -4.96 -6.37
CA ARG A 11 4.53 -5.80 -7.50
C ARG A 11 4.58 -7.26 -7.05
N ARG A 12 4.26 -8.17 -7.98
CA ARG A 12 4.39 -9.61 -7.75
C ARG A 12 5.85 -9.95 -7.47
N TYR A 13 6.08 -10.68 -6.40
CA TYR A 13 7.37 -11.30 -6.08
C TYR A 13 7.18 -12.79 -5.86
N ILE A 14 8.26 -13.55 -5.99
CA ILE A 14 8.25 -14.98 -5.69
C ILE A 14 8.53 -15.13 -4.20
N GLY A 15 7.54 -15.65 -3.47
CA GLY A 15 7.69 -15.98 -2.06
C GLY A 15 8.67 -17.14 -1.86
N GLU A 16 9.08 -17.37 -0.60
CA GLU A 16 9.97 -18.49 -0.25
C GLU A 16 9.37 -19.86 -0.62
N ASP A 17 8.04 -19.94 -0.75
CA ASP A 17 7.28 -21.10 -1.19
C ASP A 17 7.20 -21.27 -2.73
N GLY A 18 7.88 -20.40 -3.48
CA GLY A 18 7.88 -20.40 -4.95
C GLY A 18 6.58 -19.86 -5.57
N ARG A 19 5.62 -19.40 -4.77
CA ARG A 19 4.36 -18.85 -5.29
C ARG A 19 4.49 -17.36 -5.56
N SER A 20 3.73 -16.88 -6.53
CA SER A 20 3.59 -15.44 -6.76
C SER A 20 2.76 -14.83 -5.65
N THR A 21 3.39 -13.97 -4.85
CA THR A 21 2.76 -13.22 -3.76
C THR A 21 2.63 -11.76 -4.15
N PHE A 22 1.56 -11.13 -3.68
CA PHE A 22 1.36 -9.70 -3.75
C PHE A 22 0.76 -9.25 -2.43
N ASP A 23 1.21 -8.09 -1.97
CA ASP A 23 0.62 -7.46 -0.79
C ASP A 23 -0.45 -6.48 -1.25
N LYS A 24 -1.53 -6.41 -0.46
CA LYS A 24 -2.67 -5.54 -0.75
C LYS A 24 -3.08 -4.84 0.53
N TRP A 25 -3.24 -3.52 0.43
CA TRP A 25 -3.68 -2.70 1.56
C TRP A 25 -4.81 -1.78 1.15
N VAL A 26 -5.80 -1.63 2.04
CA VAL A 26 -6.85 -0.63 1.94
C VAL A 26 -6.49 0.52 2.85
N THR A 27 -6.48 1.75 2.35
CA THR A 27 -6.17 2.96 3.11
C THR A 27 -7.05 4.15 2.67
N ASN A 28 -6.82 5.36 3.17
CA ASN A 28 -7.52 6.57 2.74
C ASN A 28 -6.57 7.76 2.53
N ALA A 29 -7.06 8.82 1.86
CA ALA A 29 -6.24 10.00 1.55
C ALA A 29 -5.71 10.76 2.77
N LYS A 30 -6.34 10.67 3.95
CA LYS A 30 -5.89 11.42 5.14
C LYS A 30 -4.65 10.82 5.79
N VAL A 31 -4.44 9.53 5.57
CA VAL A 31 -3.36 8.76 6.22
C VAL A 31 -2.30 8.29 5.23
N ILE A 32 -2.38 8.73 3.96
CA ILE A 32 -1.33 8.58 2.96
C ILE A 32 -0.43 9.82 2.99
N GLU A 33 0.88 9.60 2.98
CA GLU A 33 1.90 10.62 2.80
C GLU A 33 2.85 10.20 1.66
N ILE A 34 3.13 11.13 0.74
CA ILE A 34 4.01 10.89 -0.41
C ILE A 34 5.37 11.55 -0.12
N LYS A 35 6.41 10.73 0.04
CA LYS A 35 7.79 11.18 0.25
C LYS A 35 8.54 11.17 -1.09
N HIS A 36 8.43 12.27 -1.83
CA HIS A 36 8.99 12.37 -3.19
C HIS A 36 10.52 12.25 -3.24
N GLU A 37 11.23 12.86 -2.29
CA GLU A 37 12.71 12.85 -2.24
C GLU A 37 13.25 11.44 -2.01
N ASP A 38 12.63 10.69 -1.10
CA ASP A 38 13.02 9.32 -0.78
C ASP A 38 12.41 8.28 -1.75
N GLN A 39 11.44 8.68 -2.58
CA GLN A 39 10.65 7.82 -3.46
C GLN A 39 9.83 6.74 -2.72
N TYR A 40 9.17 7.11 -1.62
CA TYR A 40 8.29 6.22 -0.84
C TYR A 40 6.87 6.76 -0.71
N LEU A 41 5.94 5.82 -0.61
CA LEU A 41 4.59 6.05 -0.11
C LEU A 41 4.52 5.55 1.33
N VAL A 42 4.04 6.40 2.23
CA VAL A 42 3.81 6.07 3.64
C VAL A 42 2.32 6.05 3.88
N PHE A 43 1.81 5.01 4.52
CA PHE A 43 0.37 4.90 4.77
C PHE A 43 0.05 4.04 5.99
N PHE A 44 -1.20 4.12 6.44
CA PHE A 44 -1.77 3.24 7.46
C PHE A 44 -2.89 2.40 6.84
N PRO A 45 -2.79 1.06 6.83
CA PRO A 45 -3.89 0.20 6.41
C PRO A 45 -5.08 0.41 7.35
N LEU A 46 -6.28 0.41 6.79
CA LEU A 46 -7.54 0.49 7.55
C LEU A 46 -8.09 -0.89 7.90
N GLU A 47 -7.67 -1.92 7.16
CA GLU A 47 -8.24 -3.27 7.20
C GLU A 47 -7.11 -4.32 7.14
N GLY A 48 -7.36 -5.53 7.63
CA GLY A 48 -6.41 -6.67 7.64
C GLY A 48 -5.50 -6.75 8.87
N GLU A 49 -4.57 -7.71 8.87
CA GLU A 49 -3.69 -8.01 10.02
C GLU A 49 -2.72 -6.87 10.39
N ASN A 50 -2.51 -5.94 9.46
CA ASN A 50 -1.66 -4.78 9.64
C ASN A 50 -2.43 -3.47 9.76
N ALA A 51 -3.75 -3.54 10.02
CA ALA A 51 -4.57 -2.35 10.25
C ALA A 51 -3.98 -1.46 11.38
N GLY A 52 -3.94 -0.16 11.13
CA GLY A 52 -3.42 0.85 12.06
C GLY A 52 -1.89 0.88 12.20
N LYS A 53 -1.15 -0.02 11.53
CA LYS A 53 0.32 -0.01 11.54
C LYS A 53 0.85 0.88 10.43
N LYS A 54 1.95 1.59 10.69
CA LYS A 54 2.61 2.43 9.69
C LYS A 54 3.35 1.56 8.69
N HIS A 55 3.09 1.74 7.40
CA HIS A 55 3.77 1.07 6.30
C HIS A 55 4.51 2.05 5.40
N TYR A 56 5.59 1.54 4.81
CA TYR A 56 6.41 2.24 3.82
C TYR A 56 6.52 1.33 2.60
N ILE A 57 6.23 1.85 1.41
CA ILE A 57 6.42 1.13 0.16
C ILE A 57 7.20 2.02 -0.83
N PRO A 58 8.36 1.55 -1.36
CA PRO A 58 9.04 2.26 -2.42
C PRO A 58 8.13 2.40 -3.65
N PHE A 59 8.23 3.51 -4.38
CA PHE A 59 7.47 3.68 -5.64
C PHE A 59 7.76 2.58 -6.65
N SER A 60 9.00 2.07 -6.67
CA SER A 60 9.41 0.94 -7.50
C SER A 60 8.68 -0.37 -7.17
N ASN A 61 8.12 -0.50 -5.96
CA ASN A 61 7.36 -1.69 -5.54
C ASN A 61 5.85 -1.51 -5.68
N ILE A 62 5.37 -0.33 -6.03
CA ILE A 62 3.94 -0.10 -6.28
C ILE A 62 3.57 -0.66 -7.65
N HIS A 63 2.52 -1.49 -7.69
CA HIS A 63 1.91 -1.98 -8.92
C HIS A 63 0.67 -1.18 -9.29
N ILE A 64 -0.27 -1.06 -8.35
CA ILE A 64 -1.55 -0.38 -8.56
C ILE A 64 -1.87 0.49 -7.35
N VAL A 65 -2.35 1.71 -7.61
CA VAL A 65 -3.09 2.54 -6.65
C VAL A 65 -4.42 2.90 -7.31
N ARG A 66 -5.55 2.52 -6.70
CA ARG A 66 -6.88 2.86 -7.23
C ARG A 66 -7.84 3.30 -6.12
N GLU A 67 -8.71 4.26 -6.42
CA GLU A 67 -9.81 4.68 -5.56
C GLU A 67 -10.93 3.62 -5.55
N ILE A 68 -11.56 3.38 -4.39
CA ILE A 68 -12.70 2.47 -4.21
C ILE A 68 -13.83 3.11 -3.40
#